data_AF-A0A8H5HBA2-F1
#
_entry.id   AF-A0A8H5HBA2-F1
#
_cell.length_a   1.000
_cell.length_b   1.000
_cell.length_c   1.000
_cell.angle_alpha   90.00
_cell.angle_beta   90.00
_cell.angle_gamma   90.00
#
_symmetry.space_group_name_H-M   'P 1'
#
loop_
_entity.id
_entity.type
_entity.pdbx_description
1 polymer ?
#
loop_
_entity_poly.entity_id
_entity_poly.type
_entity_poly.pdbx_seq_one_letter_code
_entity_poly.pdbx_strand_id
1 'polypeptide(L)'
;MDRSDSPSDSEDALPVHPEILDLAIRVYRTVWEQFYRWEEAECTSAIKECERPIIIPFEIAAESVADENTQHELEFHLDPPLAMGDNQDIESFTVEVFDENQNSLRYSTLFCPDVTREEIRPYPRYEFCTPASYSYVKEAHSGNALEFLPYADDDTFEIFKYLGGFDAYSWQTDFADPDLEMIQLEVANRLIVHEHFSQSEVDRLRMLRKLRRNRSSGLLWDTAQRDPLWWWTLPGEPTIPRDFVSKSPDVFVHIDKDIQNFCPKLNCLRSFCATHNEPYGGLHEVEPKLTSAQLKAAAATEACGTSCFRQVYGNNFPMAMVKWEDPSDVVKVEGILNLLPDSSPCDLAVICRKKCSEERHLCNKFHDEDISSRELDNPPRHVIPVFREPILLEQSMTIIELSIQSMIIWMKTTAQIFECCLRAIIEALATWCYVPAIEINSIANGAAVASLTALYVGGAAIAVILERMATHANHAIRVPAAGQAGSASPMCA
;
A
#
# COMPACT_ATOMS: atom_id res chain seq x y z
N MET A 1 18.96 14.39 -4.69
CA MET A 1 20.15 14.61 -3.82
C MET A 1 19.86 13.86 -2.55
N ASP A 2 20.02 12.54 -2.59
CA ASP A 2 20.14 11.77 -1.35
C ASP A 2 21.44 12.23 -0.71
N ARG A 3 21.34 12.86 0.47
CA ARG A 3 22.40 12.66 1.45
C ARG A 3 22.30 11.19 1.86
N SER A 4 22.80 10.31 0.99
CA SER A 4 23.29 9.00 1.39
C SER A 4 24.55 9.25 2.21
N ASP A 5 24.37 9.88 3.38
CA ASP A 5 25.27 9.73 4.51
C ASP A 5 25.05 8.30 4.99
N SER A 6 25.38 7.32 4.14
CA SER A 6 25.81 6.00 4.60
C SER A 6 27.03 6.35 5.44
N PRO A 7 26.93 6.32 6.78
CA PRO A 7 28.07 6.60 7.63
C PRO A 7 29.15 5.66 7.12
N SER A 8 30.27 6.19 6.64
CA SER A 8 31.35 5.36 6.12
C SER A 8 31.60 4.29 7.18
N ASP A 9 31.36 3.01 6.86
CA ASP A 9 31.50 1.84 7.76
C ASP A 9 32.96 1.66 8.25
N SER A 10 33.82 2.67 8.05
CA SER A 10 35.17 2.82 8.55
C SER A 10 35.27 3.49 9.92
N GLU A 11 34.17 3.66 10.67
CA GLU A 11 34.29 4.03 12.09
C GLU A 11 35.10 2.94 12.82
N ASP A 12 36.24 3.36 13.34
CA ASP A 12 37.25 2.54 14.00
C ASP A 12 36.61 1.58 15.01
N ALA A 13 36.47 0.32 14.59
CA ALA A 13 35.93 -0.73 15.44
C ALA A 13 36.89 -0.97 16.59
N LEU A 14 36.63 -0.31 17.72
CA LEU A 14 37.30 -0.62 18.98
C LEU A 14 37.20 -2.12 19.21
N PRO A 15 38.32 -2.80 19.54
CA PRO A 15 38.32 -4.24 19.73
C PRO A 15 37.33 -4.63 20.82
N VAL A 16 36.39 -5.51 20.49
CA VAL A 16 35.42 -6.06 21.44
C VAL A 16 36.17 -6.91 22.46
N HIS A 17 35.90 -6.71 23.75
CA HIS A 17 36.54 -7.48 24.82
C HIS A 17 36.15 -8.97 24.68
N PRO A 18 37.11 -9.92 24.75
CA PRO A 18 36.84 -11.33 24.51
C PRO A 18 35.77 -11.91 25.45
N GLU A 19 35.72 -11.47 26.70
CA GLU A 19 34.72 -11.92 27.68
C GLU A 19 33.28 -11.55 27.29
N ILE A 20 33.09 -10.39 26.67
CA ILE A 20 31.78 -9.90 26.19
C ILE A 20 31.32 -10.77 25.00
N LEU A 21 32.24 -11.06 24.09
CA LEU A 21 31.97 -11.94 22.95
C LEU A 21 31.62 -13.36 23.41
N ASP A 22 32.37 -13.90 24.37
CA ASP A 22 32.10 -15.23 24.94
C ASP A 22 30.73 -15.30 25.63
N LEU A 23 30.33 -14.25 26.36
CA LEU A 23 28.99 -14.14 26.94
C LEU A 23 27.92 -14.18 25.85
N ALA A 24 28.06 -13.35 24.82
CA ALA A 24 27.06 -13.27 23.78
C ALA A 24 26.97 -14.56 22.94
N ILE A 25 28.08 -15.26 22.71
CA ILE A 25 28.09 -16.60 22.09
C ILE A 25 27.33 -17.62 22.97
N ARG A 26 27.51 -17.58 24.31
CA ARG A 26 26.76 -18.44 25.22
C ARG A 26 25.26 -18.17 25.18
N VAL A 27 24.85 -16.89 25.18
CA VAL A 27 23.44 -16.50 25.05
C VAL A 27 22.88 -17.00 23.72
N TYR A 28 23.59 -16.78 22.61
CA TYR A 28 23.19 -17.26 21.28
C TYR A 28 22.96 -18.77 21.24
N ARG A 29 23.94 -19.56 21.70
CA ARG A 29 23.80 -21.04 21.75
C ARG A 29 22.63 -21.48 22.61
N THR A 30 22.43 -20.83 23.74
CA THR A 30 21.32 -21.16 24.65
C THR A 30 19.97 -20.90 23.99
N VAL A 31 19.79 -19.76 23.33
CA VAL A 31 18.55 -19.44 22.60
C VAL A 31 18.34 -20.39 21.43
N TRP A 32 19.40 -20.71 20.68
CA TRP A 32 19.36 -21.68 19.58
C TRP A 32 18.86 -23.05 20.05
N GLU A 33 19.46 -23.61 21.11
CA GLU A 33 19.05 -24.90 21.67
C GLU A 33 17.61 -24.87 22.21
N GLN A 34 17.19 -23.75 22.80
CA GLN A 34 15.83 -23.58 23.29
C GLN A 34 14.82 -23.49 22.14
N PHE A 35 15.16 -22.81 21.05
CA PHE A 35 14.30 -22.71 19.87
C PHE A 35 13.95 -24.07 19.32
N TYR A 36 14.96 -24.86 18.96
CA TYR A 36 14.73 -26.14 18.30
C TYR A 36 14.06 -27.17 19.20
N ARG A 37 14.25 -27.08 20.53
CA ARG A 37 13.46 -27.87 21.49
C ARG A 37 12.00 -27.47 21.52
N TRP A 38 11.71 -26.17 21.42
CA TRP A 38 10.34 -25.65 21.35
C TRP A 38 9.68 -25.99 20.01
N GLU A 39 10.37 -25.75 18.89
CA GLU A 39 9.88 -26.02 17.54
C GLU A 39 9.46 -27.47 17.36
N GLU A 40 10.30 -28.44 17.79
CA GLU A 40 9.97 -29.86 17.71
C GLU A 40 8.67 -30.18 18.46
N ALA A 41 8.51 -29.65 19.68
CA ALA A 41 7.34 -29.87 20.50
C ALA A 41 6.09 -29.24 19.91
N GLU A 42 6.18 -28.00 19.42
CA GLU A 42 5.04 -27.29 18.82
C GLU A 42 4.62 -27.88 17.47
N CYS A 43 5.58 -28.17 16.59
CA CYS A 43 5.28 -28.84 15.31
C CYS A 43 4.62 -30.20 15.55
N THR A 44 5.11 -30.98 16.52
CA THR A 44 4.47 -32.24 16.91
C THR A 44 3.06 -32.02 17.45
N SER A 45 2.83 -30.98 18.25
CA SER A 45 1.51 -30.63 18.76
C SER A 45 0.56 -30.22 17.63
N ALA A 46 0.98 -29.30 16.76
CA ALA A 46 0.22 -28.82 15.62
C ALA A 46 -0.16 -29.95 14.64
N ILE A 47 0.76 -30.87 14.35
CA ILE A 47 0.47 -32.06 13.53
C ILE A 47 -0.61 -32.91 14.20
N LYS A 48 -0.51 -33.16 15.51
CA LYS A 48 -1.55 -33.90 16.27
C LYS A 48 -2.89 -33.16 16.32
N GLU A 49 -2.88 -31.83 16.28
CA GLU A 49 -4.11 -31.05 16.19
C GLU A 49 -4.75 -31.15 14.80
N CYS A 50 -3.95 -31.24 13.74
CA CYS A 50 -4.42 -31.54 12.38
C CYS A 50 -4.90 -33.00 12.24
N GLU A 51 -4.38 -33.93 13.03
CA GLU A 51 -4.84 -35.32 13.13
C GLU A 51 -6.17 -35.45 13.89
N ARG A 52 -6.71 -34.36 14.48
CA ARG A 52 -8.02 -34.44 15.14
C ARG A 52 -9.00 -35.03 14.12
N PRO A 53 -9.63 -36.18 14.44
CA PRO A 53 -10.61 -36.76 13.54
C PRO A 53 -11.59 -35.65 13.22
N ILE A 54 -11.95 -35.50 11.94
CA ILE A 54 -13.01 -34.60 11.53
C ILE A 54 -14.20 -35.00 12.41
N ILE A 55 -14.42 -34.25 13.48
CA ILE A 55 -15.66 -34.29 14.23
C ILE A 55 -16.58 -33.63 13.25
N ILE A 56 -17.12 -34.43 12.32
CA ILE A 56 -18.31 -34.04 11.58
C ILE A 56 -19.23 -33.57 12.68
N PRO A 57 -19.67 -32.30 12.70
CA PRO A 57 -20.63 -31.84 13.68
C PRO A 57 -21.92 -32.61 13.39
N PHE A 58 -22.02 -33.83 13.90
CA PHE A 58 -23.18 -34.70 13.77
C PHE A 58 -24.22 -34.37 14.84
N GLU A 59 -24.00 -33.26 15.53
CA GLU A 59 -25.04 -32.48 16.16
C GLU A 59 -24.95 -31.04 15.62
N ILE A 60 -25.24 -30.87 14.33
CA ILE A 60 -26.39 -29.99 14.09
C ILE A 60 -27.50 -30.73 14.84
N ALA A 61 -27.66 -30.41 16.12
CA ALA A 61 -28.90 -30.67 16.78
C ALA A 61 -29.91 -30.23 15.73
N ALA A 62 -30.70 -31.18 15.23
CA ALA A 62 -32.02 -30.80 14.83
C ALA A 62 -32.56 -30.12 16.09
N GLU A 63 -32.29 -28.82 16.24
CA GLU A 63 -33.13 -27.91 16.97
C GLU A 63 -34.46 -28.33 16.42
N SER A 64 -35.18 -29.09 17.24
CA SER A 64 -36.43 -29.62 16.82
C SER A 64 -37.19 -28.35 16.52
N VAL A 65 -37.37 -28.07 15.24
CA VAL A 65 -38.46 -27.24 14.76
C VAL A 65 -39.71 -28.09 15.01
N ALA A 66 -39.91 -28.47 16.28
CA ALA A 66 -41.19 -28.68 16.91
C ALA A 66 -41.83 -27.31 17.07
N ASP A 67 -41.91 -26.57 15.95
CA ASP A 67 -43.09 -25.77 15.73
C ASP A 67 -44.15 -26.81 15.39
N GLU A 68 -44.94 -27.18 16.40
CA GLU A 68 -45.99 -28.21 16.37
C GLU A 68 -47.04 -28.00 15.26
N ASN A 69 -46.93 -26.91 14.49
CA ASN A 69 -47.77 -26.59 13.35
C ASN A 69 -47.19 -26.92 11.96
N THR A 70 -45.98 -27.49 11.86
CA THR A 70 -45.40 -27.91 10.56
C THR A 70 -45.28 -29.43 10.41
N GLN A 71 -46.17 -30.18 11.07
CA GLN A 71 -46.32 -31.64 10.87
C GLN A 71 -47.15 -32.02 9.62
N HIS A 72 -47.56 -31.05 8.81
CA HIS A 72 -48.18 -31.33 7.52
C HIS A 72 -47.19 -31.09 6.38
N GLU A 73 -46.91 -32.17 5.63
CA GLU A 73 -46.41 -32.18 4.24
C GLU A 73 -44.91 -32.26 3.93
N LEU A 74 -44.07 -32.80 4.83
CA LEU A 74 -42.78 -33.37 4.42
C LEU A 74 -42.56 -34.78 4.99
N GLU A 75 -43.60 -35.62 4.98
CA GLU A 75 -43.35 -37.04 4.75
C GLU A 75 -42.75 -37.12 3.35
N PHE A 76 -41.41 -37.21 3.29
CA PHE A 76 -40.73 -37.80 2.15
C PHE A 76 -41.23 -39.24 2.07
N HIS A 77 -42.42 -39.41 1.48
CA HIS A 77 -42.77 -40.64 0.80
C HIS A 77 -41.73 -40.77 -0.30
N LEU A 78 -40.64 -41.47 0.02
CA LEU A 78 -39.82 -42.11 -0.99
C LEU A 78 -40.79 -43.00 -1.74
N ASP A 79 -41.28 -42.50 -2.88
CA ASP A 79 -42.06 -43.31 -3.79
C ASP A 79 -41.30 -44.61 -3.96
N PRO A 80 -41.95 -45.77 -3.73
CA PRO A 80 -41.28 -47.05 -3.86
C PRO A 80 -40.61 -47.05 -5.22
N PRO A 81 -39.29 -47.32 -5.29
CA PRO A 81 -38.53 -47.15 -6.51
C PRO A 81 -39.28 -47.88 -7.60
N LEU A 82 -39.77 -47.10 -8.58
CA LEU A 82 -40.40 -47.65 -9.77
C LEU A 82 -39.47 -48.75 -10.25
N ALA A 83 -39.98 -49.97 -10.39
CA ALA A 83 -39.22 -51.15 -10.78
C ALA A 83 -38.53 -50.88 -12.13
N MET A 84 -37.37 -50.24 -12.06
CA MET A 84 -36.49 -49.95 -13.17
C MET A 84 -35.82 -51.26 -13.49
N GLY A 85 -35.98 -51.69 -14.75
CA GLY A 85 -35.67 -53.04 -15.20
C GLY A 85 -34.29 -53.53 -14.79
N ASP A 86 -34.23 -54.82 -14.48
CA ASP A 86 -33.04 -55.60 -14.13
C ASP A 86 -31.81 -55.18 -14.96
N ASN A 87 -30.71 -54.84 -14.26
CA ASN A 87 -29.31 -54.68 -14.74
C ASN A 87 -28.67 -53.27 -14.74
N GLN A 88 -29.02 -52.37 -13.82
CA GLN A 88 -28.06 -51.33 -13.43
C GLN A 88 -27.69 -51.53 -11.95
N ASP A 89 -26.41 -51.81 -11.71
CA ASP A 89 -25.80 -51.89 -10.39
C ASP A 89 -25.89 -50.50 -9.73
N ILE A 90 -27.04 -50.18 -9.14
CA ILE A 90 -27.21 -48.94 -8.39
C ILE A 90 -26.33 -49.05 -7.15
N GLU A 91 -25.28 -48.25 -7.08
CA GLU A 91 -24.45 -48.12 -5.88
C GLU A 91 -25.34 -47.70 -4.71
N SER A 92 -25.52 -48.63 -3.77
CA SER A 92 -26.22 -48.38 -2.53
C SER A 92 -25.25 -48.58 -1.38
N PHE A 93 -25.40 -47.76 -0.35
CA PHE A 93 -24.68 -47.94 0.89
C PHE A 93 -25.69 -48.01 2.03
N THR A 94 -25.35 -48.82 3.04
CA THR A 94 -26.20 -48.99 4.20
C THR A 94 -25.66 -48.10 5.31
N VAL A 95 -26.51 -47.20 5.82
CA VAL A 95 -26.19 -46.41 7.00
C VAL A 95 -26.73 -47.16 8.21
N GLU A 96 -25.82 -47.59 9.09
CA GLU A 96 -26.15 -48.06 10.43
C GLU A 96 -26.12 -46.87 11.39
N VAL A 97 -27.25 -46.59 12.02
CA VAL A 97 -27.34 -45.59 13.09
C VAL A 97 -27.31 -46.31 14.43
N PHE A 98 -26.30 -46.01 15.24
CA PHE A 98 -26.12 -46.57 16.58
C PHE A 98 -26.67 -45.61 17.63
N ASP A 99 -27.28 -46.15 18.68
CA ASP A 99 -27.67 -45.38 19.85
C ASP A 99 -26.48 -45.09 20.78
N GLU A 100 -26.71 -44.32 21.85
CA GLU A 100 -25.70 -44.01 22.88
C GLU A 100 -25.06 -45.26 23.52
N ASN A 101 -25.72 -46.42 23.42
CA ASN A 101 -25.25 -47.70 23.95
C ASN A 101 -24.56 -48.57 22.88
N GLN A 102 -24.27 -48.02 21.70
CA GLN A 102 -23.70 -48.72 20.54
C GLN A 102 -24.57 -49.87 20.00
N ASN A 103 -25.87 -49.87 20.29
CA ASN A 103 -26.79 -50.82 19.67
C ASN A 103 -27.28 -50.22 18.34
N SER A 104 -27.17 -51.00 17.26
CA SER A 104 -27.70 -50.62 15.94
C SER A 104 -29.22 -50.48 16.05
N LEU A 105 -29.72 -49.25 15.88
CA LEU A 105 -31.13 -48.92 16.09
C LEU A 105 -31.91 -48.90 14.77
N ARG A 106 -31.23 -48.63 13.65
CA ARG A 106 -31.88 -48.55 12.34
C ARG A 106 -30.90 -48.79 11.19
N TYR A 107 -31.36 -49.60 10.24
CA TYR A 107 -30.74 -49.80 8.94
C TYR A 107 -31.49 -48.99 7.91
N SER A 108 -30.82 -48.01 7.30
CA SER A 108 -31.34 -47.32 6.12
C SER A 108 -30.40 -47.62 4.96
N THR A 109 -30.85 -48.45 4.02
CA THR A 109 -30.17 -48.58 2.72
C THR A 109 -30.54 -47.35 1.91
N LEU A 110 -29.56 -46.46 1.75
CA LEU A 110 -29.70 -45.29 0.90
C LEU A 110 -29.22 -45.68 -0.49
N PHE A 111 -30.08 -45.44 -1.47
CA PHE A 111 -29.70 -45.49 -2.86
C PHE A 111 -29.05 -44.15 -3.17
N CYS A 112 -27.84 -44.17 -3.72
CA CYS A 112 -27.28 -42.94 -4.28
C CYS A 112 -28.05 -42.72 -5.59
N PRO A 113 -28.95 -41.72 -5.69
CA PRO A 113 -29.54 -41.43 -6.98
C PRO A 113 -28.39 -41.08 -7.91
N ASP A 114 -28.33 -41.73 -9.07
CA ASP A 114 -27.47 -41.27 -10.16
C ASP A 114 -27.96 -39.88 -10.56
N VAL A 115 -27.41 -38.87 -9.89
CA VAL A 115 -27.53 -37.49 -10.35
C VAL A 115 -26.69 -37.44 -11.60
N THR A 116 -27.34 -37.71 -12.73
CA THR A 116 -26.84 -37.37 -14.05
C THR A 116 -26.67 -35.86 -14.07
N ARG A 117 -25.51 -35.42 -13.56
CA ARG A 117 -25.11 -34.03 -13.58
C ARG A 117 -25.12 -33.66 -15.06
N GLU A 118 -25.92 -32.65 -15.42
CA GLU A 118 -25.74 -31.98 -16.70
C GLU A 118 -24.24 -31.74 -16.86
N GLU A 119 -23.67 -32.13 -18.02
CA GLU A 119 -22.23 -31.99 -18.26
C GLU A 119 -21.79 -30.60 -17.82
N ILE A 120 -21.10 -30.54 -16.67
CA ILE A 120 -20.57 -29.28 -16.18
C ILE A 120 -19.45 -28.94 -17.13
N ARG A 121 -19.75 -28.06 -18.07
CA ARG A 121 -18.73 -27.56 -19.00
C ARG A 121 -17.69 -26.84 -18.17
N PRO A 122 -16.42 -27.29 -18.18
CA PRO A 122 -15.38 -26.60 -17.44
C PRO A 122 -15.30 -25.16 -17.96
N TYR A 123 -15.21 -24.20 -17.05
CA TYR A 123 -14.90 -22.83 -17.43
C TYR A 123 -13.52 -22.80 -18.12
N PRO A 124 -13.29 -21.85 -19.04
CA PRO A 124 -11.96 -21.60 -19.58
C PRO A 124 -10.95 -21.44 -18.43
N ARG A 125 -9.74 -21.99 -18.58
CA ARG A 125 -8.67 -21.79 -17.61
C ARG A 125 -8.36 -20.29 -17.54
N TYR A 126 -8.33 -19.74 -16.33
CA TYR A 126 -7.91 -18.37 -16.07
C TYR A 126 -6.96 -18.37 -14.88
N GLU A 127 -6.01 -17.44 -14.88
CA GLU A 127 -5.19 -17.15 -13.72
C GLU A 127 -5.92 -16.12 -12.85
N PHE A 128 -5.77 -16.23 -11.53
CA PHE A 128 -6.32 -15.24 -10.64
C PHE A 128 -5.57 -13.91 -10.81
N CYS A 129 -6.32 -12.83 -10.99
CA CYS A 129 -5.78 -11.49 -11.04
C CYS A 129 -6.51 -10.64 -9.99
N THR A 130 -5.76 -10.09 -9.04
CA THR A 130 -6.33 -9.17 -8.05
C THR A 130 -6.85 -7.93 -8.78
N PRO A 131 -8.14 -7.59 -8.67
CA PRO A 131 -8.69 -6.43 -9.36
C PRO A 131 -8.01 -5.16 -8.83
N ALA A 132 -7.45 -4.36 -9.73
CA ALA A 132 -6.75 -3.14 -9.40
C ALA A 132 -7.48 -1.94 -10.05
N SER A 133 -7.84 -0.94 -9.23
CA SER A 133 -8.39 0.33 -9.74
C SER A 133 -7.30 1.33 -10.16
N TYR A 134 -6.04 1.03 -9.88
CA TYR A 134 -4.88 1.89 -10.15
C TYR A 134 -3.68 1.03 -10.54
N SER A 135 -2.75 1.63 -11.28
CA SER A 135 -1.48 1.00 -11.61
C SER A 135 -0.55 0.93 -10.39
N TYR A 136 0.15 -0.18 -10.26
CA TYR A 136 1.19 -0.40 -9.27
C TYR A 136 2.54 -0.37 -9.98
N VAL A 137 3.52 0.33 -9.41
CA VAL A 137 4.89 0.30 -9.92
C VAL A 137 5.56 -0.92 -9.31
N LYS A 138 6.05 -1.83 -10.16
CA LYS A 138 6.93 -2.90 -9.71
C LYS A 138 8.22 -2.28 -9.18
N GLU A 139 8.65 -2.68 -7.99
CA GLU A 139 9.89 -2.15 -7.41
C GLU A 139 11.06 -2.35 -8.36
N ALA A 140 11.74 -1.26 -8.74
CA ALA A 140 12.87 -1.33 -9.67
C ALA A 140 14.03 -2.19 -9.13
N HIS A 141 14.15 -2.30 -7.80
CA HIS A 141 15.22 -3.00 -7.11
C HIS A 141 15.07 -4.53 -7.13
N SER A 142 13.87 -5.06 -7.38
CA SER A 142 13.70 -6.52 -7.49
C SER A 142 14.35 -7.09 -8.76
N GLY A 143 14.85 -6.22 -9.65
CA GLY A 143 15.44 -6.61 -10.92
C GLY A 143 14.50 -7.51 -11.73
N ASN A 144 15.10 -8.28 -12.63
CA ASN A 144 14.44 -9.40 -13.28
C ASN A 144 14.72 -10.69 -12.48
N ALA A 145 14.46 -10.64 -11.17
CA ALA A 145 14.53 -11.82 -10.30
C ALA A 145 13.22 -12.60 -10.35
N LEU A 146 13.33 -13.92 -10.38
CA LEU A 146 12.18 -14.81 -10.28
C LEU A 146 11.88 -15.08 -8.80
N GLU A 147 10.64 -14.85 -8.38
CA GLU A 147 10.23 -14.96 -6.97
C GLU A 147 9.88 -16.38 -6.55
N PHE A 148 9.32 -17.19 -7.46
CA PHE A 148 8.98 -18.58 -7.22
C PHE A 148 9.10 -19.41 -8.50
N LEU A 149 9.10 -20.74 -8.35
CA LEU A 149 9.21 -21.67 -9.45
C LEU A 149 7.81 -22.06 -9.96
N PRO A 150 7.36 -21.57 -11.15
CA PRO A 150 6.05 -21.93 -11.65
C PRO A 150 6.04 -23.39 -12.11
N TYR A 151 4.91 -24.07 -11.87
CA TYR A 151 4.66 -25.43 -12.35
C TYR A 151 5.76 -26.44 -11.99
N ALA A 152 6.30 -26.36 -10.77
CA ALA A 152 7.39 -27.22 -10.31
C ALA A 152 7.06 -28.73 -10.40
N ASP A 153 5.78 -29.08 -10.33
CA ASP A 153 5.28 -30.45 -10.40
C ASP A 153 4.91 -30.92 -11.83
N ASP A 154 5.00 -30.04 -12.84
CA ASP A 154 4.67 -30.34 -14.24
C ASP A 154 5.94 -30.67 -15.03
N ASP A 155 6.12 -31.94 -15.38
CA ASP A 155 7.27 -32.42 -16.13
C ASP A 155 7.30 -31.93 -17.60
N THR A 156 6.17 -31.43 -18.11
CA THR A 156 6.07 -30.88 -19.46
C THR A 156 6.52 -29.42 -19.54
N PHE A 157 6.64 -28.74 -18.40
CA PHE A 157 7.08 -27.35 -18.34
C PHE A 157 8.61 -27.25 -18.51
N GLU A 158 9.07 -26.52 -19.54
CA GLU A 158 10.50 -26.33 -19.85
C GLU A 158 11.19 -25.37 -18.84
N ILE A 159 11.29 -25.81 -17.59
CA ILE A 159 11.67 -24.99 -16.44
C ILE A 159 13.01 -24.27 -16.65
N PHE A 160 14.03 -24.96 -17.15
CA PHE A 160 15.36 -24.37 -17.34
C PHE A 160 15.39 -23.27 -18.40
N LYS A 161 14.54 -23.37 -19.42
CA LYS A 161 14.40 -22.33 -20.43
C LYS A 161 13.68 -21.10 -19.86
N TYR A 162 12.67 -21.33 -19.02
CA TYR A 162 12.00 -20.25 -18.31
C TYR A 162 12.96 -19.55 -17.34
N LEU A 163 13.71 -20.31 -16.53
CA LEU A 163 14.72 -19.79 -15.60
C LEU A 163 15.83 -18.99 -16.32
N GLY A 164 16.22 -19.39 -17.52
CA GLY A 164 17.23 -18.67 -18.32
C GLY A 164 16.81 -17.25 -18.74
N GLY A 165 15.55 -16.86 -18.54
CA GLY A 165 15.06 -15.51 -18.75
C GLY A 165 15.25 -14.56 -17.55
N PHE A 166 15.78 -15.04 -16.43
CA PHE A 166 15.91 -14.27 -15.19
C PHE A 166 17.39 -14.15 -14.77
N ASP A 167 17.73 -13.02 -14.17
CA ASP A 167 19.12 -12.72 -13.75
C ASP A 167 19.43 -13.27 -12.35
N ALA A 168 18.39 -13.46 -11.53
CA ALA A 168 18.49 -13.90 -10.15
C ALA A 168 17.23 -14.66 -9.72
N TYR A 169 17.32 -15.31 -8.56
CA TYR A 169 16.22 -16.04 -7.96
C TYR A 169 16.05 -15.56 -6.52
N SER A 170 14.88 -14.99 -6.19
CA SER A 170 14.68 -14.31 -4.90
C SER A 170 14.88 -15.24 -3.72
N TRP A 171 14.51 -16.52 -3.85
CA TRP A 171 14.71 -17.56 -2.82
C TRP A 171 16.19 -17.97 -2.64
N GLN A 172 17.11 -17.51 -3.49
CA GLN A 172 18.55 -17.75 -3.33
C GLN A 172 19.29 -16.52 -2.81
N THR A 173 18.86 -15.31 -3.19
CA THR A 173 19.58 -14.08 -2.89
C THR A 173 19.09 -13.36 -1.63
N ASP A 174 17.81 -13.48 -1.31
CA ASP A 174 17.18 -12.74 -0.21
C ASP A 174 16.37 -13.66 0.71
N PHE A 175 16.77 -14.92 0.81
CA PHE A 175 16.14 -15.85 1.74
C PHE A 175 16.53 -15.49 3.17
N ALA A 176 15.64 -14.77 3.83
CA ALA A 176 15.69 -14.55 5.26
C ALA A 176 15.04 -15.75 5.96
N ASP A 177 15.86 -16.61 6.55
CA ASP A 177 15.43 -17.74 7.36
C ASP A 177 14.64 -17.20 8.59
N PRO A 178 13.31 -17.46 8.66
CA PRO A 178 12.48 -16.92 9.73
C PRO A 178 12.87 -17.45 11.11
N ASP A 179 13.40 -18.68 11.18
CA ASP A 179 13.85 -19.29 12.42
C ASP A 179 15.08 -18.55 12.94
N LEU A 180 16.03 -18.30 12.04
CA LEU A 180 17.22 -17.52 12.35
C LEU A 180 16.87 -16.10 12.78
N GLU A 181 15.92 -15.43 12.12
CA GLU A 181 15.45 -14.09 12.51
C GLU A 181 14.89 -14.09 13.94
N MET A 182 14.06 -15.07 14.28
CA MET A 182 13.48 -15.18 15.62
C MET A 182 14.54 -15.50 16.68
N ILE A 183 15.50 -16.38 16.37
CA ILE A 183 16.64 -16.67 17.25
C ILE A 183 17.44 -15.39 17.48
N GLN A 184 17.77 -14.65 16.42
CA GLN A 184 18.53 -13.41 16.55
C GLN A 184 17.77 -12.35 17.34
N LEU A 185 16.45 -12.23 17.14
CA LEU A 185 15.60 -11.28 17.86
C LEU A 185 15.60 -11.57 19.36
N GLU A 186 15.44 -12.84 19.74
CA GLU A 186 15.44 -13.24 21.15
C GLU A 186 16.84 -13.12 21.77
N VAL A 187 17.91 -13.43 21.03
CA VAL A 187 19.28 -13.18 21.49
C VAL A 187 19.51 -11.69 21.75
N ALA A 188 19.08 -10.82 20.84
CA ALA A 188 19.15 -9.38 21.03
C ALA A 188 18.36 -8.97 22.28
N ASN A 189 17.15 -9.51 22.45
CA ASN A 189 16.29 -9.24 23.60
C ASN A 189 17.01 -9.57 24.91
N ARG A 190 17.61 -10.77 25.03
CA ARG A 190 18.32 -11.15 26.25
C ARG A 190 19.56 -10.32 26.52
N LEU A 191 20.35 -10.04 25.48
CA LEU A 191 21.54 -9.20 25.64
C LEU A 191 21.18 -7.79 26.11
N ILE A 192 20.13 -7.18 25.55
CA ILE A 192 19.74 -5.81 25.89
C ILE A 192 19.03 -5.75 27.25
N VAL A 193 18.10 -6.66 27.49
CA VAL A 193 17.20 -6.61 28.66
C VAL A 193 17.86 -7.21 29.90
N HIS A 194 18.47 -8.39 29.79
CA HIS A 194 19.03 -9.10 30.95
C HIS A 194 20.50 -8.81 31.18
N GLU A 195 21.29 -8.68 30.11
CA GLU A 195 22.74 -8.41 30.21
C GLU A 195 23.08 -6.91 30.09
N HIS A 196 22.05 -6.05 29.92
CA HIS A 196 22.17 -4.59 29.86
C HIS A 196 23.04 -4.03 28.72
N PHE A 197 23.11 -4.73 27.59
CA PHE A 197 23.79 -4.23 26.40
C PHE A 197 22.98 -3.10 25.76
N SER A 198 23.67 -2.09 25.22
CA SER A 198 23.07 -1.14 24.29
C SER A 198 22.89 -1.78 22.91
N GLN A 199 21.94 -1.27 22.11
CA GLN A 199 21.78 -1.73 20.71
C GLN A 199 23.08 -1.60 19.91
N SER A 200 23.83 -0.53 20.13
CA SER A 200 25.13 -0.30 19.49
C SER A 200 26.18 -1.35 19.88
N GLU A 201 26.16 -1.84 21.12
CA GLU A 201 27.06 -2.90 21.57
C GLU A 201 26.73 -4.22 20.88
N VAL A 202 25.44 -4.56 20.81
CA VAL A 202 24.97 -5.75 20.10
C VAL A 202 25.37 -5.70 18.62
N ASP A 203 25.18 -4.57 17.95
CA ASP A 203 25.60 -4.40 16.55
C ASP A 203 27.11 -4.51 16.36
N ARG A 204 27.91 -4.03 17.33
CA ARG A 204 29.38 -4.17 17.32
C ARG A 204 29.85 -5.62 17.45
N LEU A 205 29.06 -6.51 18.06
CA LEU A 205 29.40 -7.93 18.14
C LEU A 205 29.41 -8.60 16.76
N ARG A 206 28.67 -8.04 15.78
CA ARG A 206 28.53 -8.57 14.40
C ARG A 206 28.13 -10.06 14.34
N MET A 207 27.50 -10.57 15.40
CA MET A 207 26.98 -11.95 15.43
C MET A 207 25.53 -12.05 14.94
N LEU A 208 24.78 -10.95 15.02
CA LEU A 208 23.41 -10.83 14.54
C LEU A 208 23.39 -9.91 13.32
N ARG A 209 22.31 -9.94 12.54
CA ARG A 209 22.02 -8.86 11.58
C ARG A 209 21.94 -7.54 12.36
N LYS A 210 22.42 -6.44 11.77
CA LYS A 210 22.30 -5.09 12.37
C LYS A 210 20.86 -4.90 12.85
N LEU A 211 20.67 -4.62 14.15
CA LEU A 211 19.37 -4.53 14.79
C LEU A 211 18.50 -3.47 14.11
N ARG A 212 19.13 -2.34 13.74
CA ARG A 212 18.56 -1.33 12.85
C ARG A 212 19.64 -0.80 11.93
N ARG A 213 19.34 -0.72 10.62
CA ARG A 213 20.20 -0.01 9.65
C ARG A 213 19.68 1.40 9.43
N ASN A 214 18.36 1.55 9.39
CA ASN A 214 17.66 2.82 9.31
C ASN A 214 16.27 2.65 9.95
N ARG A 215 15.33 3.55 9.60
CA ARG A 215 13.97 3.56 10.16
C ARG A 215 13.08 2.42 9.64
N SER A 216 13.40 1.89 8.47
CA SER A 216 12.60 0.94 7.68
C SER A 216 13.41 -0.29 7.25
N SER A 217 14.48 -0.62 7.98
CA SER A 217 15.27 -1.83 7.72
C SER A 217 16.13 -2.25 8.91
N GLY A 218 16.44 -3.54 8.95
CA GLY A 218 17.21 -4.18 10.02
C GLY A 218 16.34 -5.12 10.83
N LEU A 219 16.97 -5.96 11.64
CA LEU A 219 16.30 -7.09 12.28
C LEU A 219 15.02 -6.70 13.05
N LEU A 220 15.05 -5.59 13.80
CA LEU A 220 13.89 -5.14 14.58
C LEU A 220 12.74 -4.60 13.72
N TRP A 221 13.05 -4.00 12.56
CA TRP A 221 12.02 -3.56 11.63
C TRP A 221 11.43 -4.74 10.87
N ASP A 222 12.28 -5.59 10.32
CA ASP A 222 11.90 -6.73 9.48
C ASP A 222 10.99 -7.70 10.26
N THR A 223 11.32 -7.96 11.53
CA THR A 223 10.50 -8.79 12.42
C THR A 223 9.22 -8.10 12.91
N ALA A 224 9.16 -6.76 12.92
CA ALA A 224 7.95 -6.02 13.27
C ALA A 224 6.92 -6.01 12.14
N GLN A 225 7.33 -6.27 10.89
CA GLN A 225 6.44 -6.39 9.74
C GLN A 225 5.83 -7.79 9.61
N ARG A 226 6.23 -8.74 10.46
CA ARG A 226 5.81 -10.14 10.40
C ARG A 226 4.86 -10.45 11.56
N ASP A 227 4.01 -11.44 11.34
CA ASP A 227 3.31 -12.08 12.44
C ASP A 227 4.35 -12.78 13.32
N PRO A 228 4.49 -12.37 14.60
CA PRO A 228 5.48 -12.99 15.46
C PRO A 228 5.11 -14.46 15.65
N LEU A 229 6.07 -15.36 15.47
CA LEU A 229 5.93 -16.69 16.04
C LEU A 229 5.69 -16.52 17.53
N TRP A 230 4.73 -17.28 18.06
CA TRP A 230 4.34 -17.31 19.47
C TRP A 230 5.39 -18.01 20.34
N TRP A 231 6.66 -17.77 20.02
CA TRP A 231 7.81 -18.30 20.71
C TRP A 231 8.19 -17.38 21.88
N TRP A 232 8.12 -17.97 23.08
CA TRP A 232 8.71 -17.55 24.34
C TRP A 232 9.05 -16.06 24.46
N THR A 233 8.03 -15.24 24.67
CA THR A 233 8.15 -14.12 25.60
C THR A 233 7.31 -14.50 26.80
N LEU A 234 7.94 -14.65 27.97
CA LEU A 234 7.16 -14.85 29.19
C LEU A 234 6.20 -13.66 29.30
N PRO A 235 4.88 -13.90 29.48
CA PRO A 235 3.93 -12.81 29.61
C PRO A 235 4.40 -11.82 30.68
N GLY A 236 4.66 -10.57 30.28
CA GLY A 236 5.10 -9.51 31.17
C GLY A 236 6.61 -9.25 31.22
N GLU A 237 7.44 -9.99 30.50
CA GLU A 237 8.85 -9.61 30.35
C GLU A 237 8.99 -8.37 29.46
N PRO A 238 9.89 -7.43 29.83
CA PRO A 238 10.16 -6.27 29.00
C PRO A 238 10.78 -6.72 27.67
N THR A 239 10.17 -6.31 26.56
CA THR A 239 10.68 -6.58 25.21
C THR A 239 11.41 -5.37 24.65
N ILE A 240 12.42 -5.59 23.80
CA ILE A 240 13.00 -4.49 23.00
C ILE A 240 11.89 -3.80 22.21
N PRO A 241 11.78 -2.46 22.27
CA PRO A 241 10.85 -1.71 21.44
C PRO A 241 11.07 -2.01 19.94
N ARG A 242 10.11 -2.71 19.35
CA ARG A 242 10.06 -3.01 17.91
C ARG A 242 9.66 -1.78 17.09
N ASP A 243 8.89 -0.89 17.71
CA ASP A 243 8.44 0.34 17.06
C ASP A 243 9.55 1.39 17.03
N PHE A 244 9.79 1.93 15.83
CA PHE A 244 10.58 3.15 15.66
C PHE A 244 9.69 4.39 15.86
N VAL A 245 8.81 4.40 16.86
CA VAL A 245 8.08 5.64 17.20
C VAL A 245 9.05 6.51 17.98
N SER A 246 9.47 7.61 17.36
CA SER A 246 10.29 8.61 18.05
C SER A 246 9.56 9.02 19.31
N LYS A 247 10.17 8.84 20.48
CA LYS A 247 9.61 9.39 21.72
C LYS A 247 9.83 10.90 21.82
N SER A 248 10.45 11.51 20.80
CA SER A 248 10.65 12.95 20.75
C SER A 248 9.29 13.66 20.80
N PRO A 249 9.12 14.68 21.64
CA PRO A 249 7.96 15.55 21.55
C PRO A 249 7.99 16.46 20.31
N ASP A 250 9.08 16.47 19.53
CA ASP A 250 9.23 17.33 18.36
C ASP A 250 8.33 16.89 17.19
N VAL A 251 7.28 17.68 16.95
CA VAL A 251 6.31 17.47 15.87
C VAL A 251 6.96 17.52 14.49
N PHE A 252 8.00 18.34 14.29
CA PHE A 252 8.69 18.46 13.01
C PHE A 252 9.32 17.12 12.63
N VAL A 253 10.05 16.51 13.56
CA VAL A 253 10.73 15.22 13.35
C VAL A 253 9.72 14.10 13.08
N HIS A 254 8.54 14.14 13.69
CA HIS A 254 7.47 13.17 13.43
C HIS A 254 6.89 13.31 12.02
N ILE A 255 6.54 14.53 11.61
CA ILE A 255 5.97 14.75 10.28
C ILE A 255 7.02 14.50 9.21
N ASP A 256 8.28 14.91 9.43
CA ASP A 256 9.40 14.63 8.51
C ASP A 256 9.62 13.12 8.33
N LYS A 257 9.39 12.34 9.38
CA LYS A 257 9.44 10.88 9.27
C LYS A 257 8.30 10.34 8.42
N ASP A 258 7.07 10.82 8.63
CA ASP A 258 5.90 10.25 7.98
C ASP A 258 5.71 10.76 6.54
N ILE A 259 6.23 11.95 6.21
CA ILE A 259 6.10 12.54 4.88
C ILE A 259 6.80 11.71 3.81
N GLN A 260 7.88 11.00 4.17
CA GLN A 260 8.58 10.09 3.25
C GLN A 260 7.68 8.95 2.77
N ASN A 261 6.67 8.58 3.57
CA ASN A 261 5.70 7.56 3.23
C ASN A 261 4.42 8.14 2.63
N PHE A 262 4.27 9.47 2.53
CA PHE A 262 3.06 10.10 2.02
C PHE A 262 3.27 10.63 0.61
N CYS A 263 2.40 10.26 -0.33
CA CYS A 263 2.45 10.81 -1.68
C CYS A 263 1.75 12.18 -1.76
N PRO A 264 2.48 13.29 -1.96
CA PRO A 264 1.91 14.63 -2.05
C PRO A 264 1.35 14.96 -3.43
N LYS A 265 1.46 14.04 -4.43
CA LYS A 265 0.84 14.25 -5.75
C LYS A 265 -0.69 14.31 -5.53
N LEU A 266 -1.30 15.42 -5.94
CA LEU A 266 -2.72 15.74 -5.69
C LEU A 266 -3.70 14.67 -6.19
N ASN A 267 -3.29 13.83 -7.13
CA ASN A 267 -4.09 12.72 -7.66
C ASN A 267 -3.92 11.39 -6.87
N CYS A 268 -2.90 11.23 -6.01
CA CYS A 268 -2.72 10.04 -5.15
C CYS A 268 -3.15 10.35 -3.70
N LEU A 269 -2.57 11.38 -3.06
CA LEU A 269 -2.81 11.78 -1.65
C LEU A 269 -3.01 10.59 -0.69
N ARG A 270 -2.12 9.60 -0.76
CA ARG A 270 -2.16 8.35 0.00
C ARG A 270 -0.83 8.10 0.69
N SER A 271 -0.90 7.53 1.89
CA SER A 271 0.24 6.90 2.54
C SER A 271 0.60 5.61 1.81
N PHE A 272 1.89 5.30 1.73
CA PHE A 272 2.46 4.13 1.06
C PHE A 272 1.95 3.97 -0.38
N CYS A 273 1.97 5.07 -1.16
CA CYS A 273 1.49 5.09 -2.54
C CYS A 273 2.36 4.18 -3.42
N ALA A 274 1.89 2.97 -3.72
CA ALA A 274 2.62 1.99 -4.53
C ALA A 274 2.80 2.40 -6.02
N THR A 275 2.16 3.48 -6.45
CA THR A 275 2.34 4.06 -7.79
C THR A 275 3.52 5.03 -7.86
N HIS A 276 3.85 5.72 -6.76
CA HIS A 276 4.92 6.71 -6.72
C HIS A 276 5.90 6.34 -5.60
N ASN A 277 6.83 5.44 -5.92
CA ASN A 277 7.85 4.93 -4.98
C ASN A 277 9.11 5.82 -4.95
N GLU A 278 9.03 7.05 -5.46
CA GLU A 278 10.15 7.99 -5.33
C GLU A 278 10.12 8.54 -3.90
N PRO A 279 11.20 8.38 -3.12
CA PRO A 279 11.25 8.93 -1.78
C PRO A 279 11.09 10.44 -1.87
N TYR A 280 10.09 10.98 -1.16
CA TYR A 280 9.96 12.42 -1.05
C TYR A 280 11.07 12.96 -0.16
N GLY A 281 11.63 14.11 -0.56
CA GLY A 281 12.56 14.83 0.30
C GLY A 281 11.92 15.09 1.67
N GLY A 282 12.75 15.10 2.71
CA GLY A 282 12.32 15.48 4.04
C GLY A 282 11.75 16.89 4.07
N LEU A 283 11.09 17.23 5.17
CA LEU A 283 10.67 18.59 5.45
C LEU A 283 11.90 19.48 5.56
N HIS A 284 11.76 20.68 5.01
CA HIS A 284 12.69 21.77 5.23
C HIS A 284 12.07 22.72 6.24
N GLU A 285 12.87 23.19 7.20
CA GLU A 285 12.44 24.28 8.08
C GLU A 285 12.03 25.48 7.23
N VAL A 286 10.85 26.00 7.51
CA VAL A 286 10.35 27.18 6.81
C VAL A 286 10.95 28.40 7.48
N GLU A 287 11.55 29.28 6.68
CA GLU A 287 12.08 30.54 7.21
C GLU A 287 10.94 31.51 7.56
N PRO A 288 10.99 32.19 8.72
CA PRO A 288 10.04 33.23 9.09
C PRO A 288 10.10 34.40 8.10
N LYS A 289 8.94 34.94 7.73
CA LYS A 289 8.83 36.10 6.82
C LYS A 289 8.20 37.30 7.49
N LEU A 290 7.46 37.11 8.58
CA LEU A 290 6.77 38.19 9.26
C LEU A 290 7.49 38.53 10.57
N THR A 291 7.86 39.80 10.72
CA THR A 291 8.31 40.35 12.01
C THR A 291 7.19 40.26 13.05
N SER A 292 7.56 40.32 14.33
CA SER A 292 6.64 40.33 15.47
C SER A 292 5.58 41.44 15.35
N ALA A 293 5.98 42.61 14.82
CA ALA A 293 5.08 43.73 14.56
C ALA A 293 4.06 43.41 13.45
N GLN A 294 4.50 42.79 12.36
CA GLN A 294 3.64 42.38 11.25
C GLN A 294 2.71 41.24 11.65
N LEU A 295 3.18 40.23 12.38
CA LEU A 295 2.33 39.17 12.94
C LEU A 295 1.23 39.74 13.84
N LYS A 296 1.59 40.71 14.69
CA LYS A 296 0.63 41.42 15.53
C LYS A 296 -0.40 42.17 14.68
N ALA A 297 0.01 42.80 13.58
CA ALA A 297 -0.89 43.52 12.68
C ALA A 297 -1.79 42.58 11.86
N ALA A 298 -1.25 41.43 11.42
CA ALA A 298 -1.93 40.44 10.58
C ALA A 298 -2.94 39.58 11.35
N ALA A 299 -2.74 39.38 12.66
CA ALA A 299 -3.71 38.66 13.49
C ALA A 299 -5.13 39.27 13.39
N ALA A 300 -6.16 38.44 13.52
CA ALA A 300 -7.55 38.87 13.46
C ALA A 300 -7.81 40.10 14.33
N THR A 301 -8.62 41.04 13.83
CA THR A 301 -8.93 42.31 14.52
C THR A 301 -9.51 42.06 15.91
N GLU A 302 -10.33 41.03 16.07
CA GLU A 302 -10.97 40.64 17.32
C GLU A 302 -10.09 39.70 18.15
N ALA A 303 -10.18 39.83 19.47
CA ALA A 303 -9.49 38.92 20.39
C ALA A 303 -10.12 37.53 20.35
N CYS A 304 -9.30 36.47 20.26
CA CYS A 304 -9.78 35.08 20.22
C CYS A 304 -10.39 34.58 21.55
N GLY A 305 -10.35 35.39 22.61
CA GLY A 305 -10.88 35.07 23.93
C GLY A 305 -10.30 35.95 25.04
N THR A 306 -10.69 35.68 26.28
CA THR A 306 -10.24 36.43 27.48
C THR A 306 -8.75 36.31 27.77
N SER A 307 -8.13 35.22 27.30
CA SER A 307 -6.69 34.95 27.42
C SER A 307 -5.93 35.27 26.13
N CYS A 308 -6.51 36.10 25.24
CA CYS A 308 -5.87 36.47 23.99
C CYS A 308 -4.63 37.34 24.26
N PHE A 309 -3.54 37.08 23.52
CA PHE A 309 -2.31 37.88 23.60
C PHE A 309 -2.56 39.37 23.35
N ARG A 310 -3.59 39.74 22.58
CA ARG A 310 -3.92 41.15 22.35
C ARG A 310 -4.45 41.85 23.60
N GLN A 311 -5.26 41.16 24.41
CA GLN A 311 -5.86 41.73 25.62
C GLN A 311 -4.85 41.82 26.76
N VAL A 312 -4.03 40.77 26.94
CA VAL A 312 -3.08 40.70 28.07
C VAL A 312 -1.92 41.71 27.91
N TYR A 313 -1.46 41.93 26.67
CA TYR A 313 -0.24 42.74 26.42
C TYR A 313 -0.49 44.22 26.09
N GLY A 314 -1.74 44.67 26.05
CA GLY A 314 -2.02 46.11 26.13
C GLY A 314 -1.51 46.76 27.43
N ASN A 315 -1.20 45.94 28.45
CA ASN A 315 -1.00 46.36 29.84
C ASN A 315 0.44 46.19 30.38
N ASN A 316 1.48 46.18 29.53
CA ASN A 316 2.90 46.04 29.97
C ASN A 316 3.17 44.82 30.89
N PHE A 317 2.53 43.68 30.63
CA PHE A 317 2.77 42.48 31.43
C PHE A 317 4.20 41.96 31.20
N PRO A 318 5.01 41.77 32.25
CA PRO A 318 6.39 41.32 32.11
C PRO A 318 6.45 39.90 31.54
N MET A 319 7.13 39.74 30.41
CA MET A 319 7.19 38.47 29.68
C MET A 319 7.85 37.32 30.45
N ALA A 320 8.58 37.61 31.54
CA ALA A 320 9.36 36.63 32.28
C ALA A 320 8.54 35.65 33.16
N MET A 321 7.20 35.73 33.15
CA MET A 321 6.35 34.98 34.10
C MET A 321 5.66 33.75 33.54
N VAL A 322 5.63 33.52 32.22
CA VAL A 322 5.00 32.31 31.68
C VAL A 322 6.01 31.16 31.74
N LYS A 323 5.83 30.29 32.74
CA LYS A 323 6.55 29.02 32.84
C LYS A 323 5.63 27.90 32.36
N TRP A 324 6.06 27.19 31.32
CA TRP A 324 5.39 25.97 30.88
C TRP A 324 5.77 24.85 31.85
N GLU A 325 4.76 24.18 32.40
CA GLU A 325 4.95 23.11 33.38
C GLU A 325 5.65 21.90 32.76
N ASP A 326 5.33 21.60 31.50
CA ASP A 326 5.90 20.49 30.75
C ASP A 326 6.89 21.01 29.67
N PRO A 327 8.20 20.70 29.80
CA PRO A 327 9.19 21.00 28.76
C PRO A 327 8.86 20.36 27.41
N SER A 328 8.12 19.24 27.37
CA SER A 328 7.73 18.57 26.13
C SER A 328 6.84 19.45 25.26
N ASP A 329 6.02 20.29 25.89
CA ASP A 329 5.12 21.18 25.18
C ASP A 329 5.87 22.33 24.50
N VAL A 330 6.99 22.80 25.09
CA VAL A 330 7.87 23.79 24.46
C VAL A 330 8.47 23.23 23.16
N VAL A 331 8.99 22.00 23.21
CA VAL A 331 9.56 21.33 22.04
C VAL A 331 8.51 21.08 20.95
N LYS A 332 7.27 20.74 21.32
CA LYS A 332 6.15 20.60 20.35
C LYS A 332 5.91 21.91 19.61
N VAL A 333 5.81 23.03 20.33
CA VAL A 333 5.57 24.33 19.71
C VAL A 333 6.75 24.77 18.86
N GLU A 334 7.98 24.53 19.31
CA GLU A 334 9.17 24.77 18.49
C GLU A 334 9.13 23.97 17.18
N GLY A 335 8.74 22.70 17.22
CA GLY A 335 8.56 21.87 16.03
C GLY A 335 7.45 22.41 15.11
N ILE A 336 6.34 22.89 15.67
CA ILE A 336 5.26 23.52 14.88
C ILE A 336 5.73 24.84 14.26
N LEU A 337 6.49 25.66 14.98
CA LEU A 337 7.06 26.91 14.48
C LEU A 337 8.11 26.68 13.39
N ASN A 338 8.82 25.55 13.42
CA ASN A 338 9.72 25.16 12.32
C ASN A 338 8.95 24.83 11.03
N LEU A 339 7.68 24.42 11.13
CA LEU A 339 6.79 24.17 9.97
C LEU A 339 6.04 25.42 9.54
N LEU A 340 5.57 26.22 10.49
CA LEU A 340 4.67 27.35 10.28
C LEU A 340 5.13 28.56 11.12
N PRO A 341 6.31 29.14 10.81
CA PRO A 341 6.93 30.19 11.62
C PRO A 341 6.11 31.47 11.71
N ASP A 342 5.32 31.75 10.67
CA ASP A 342 4.46 32.94 10.56
C ASP A 342 3.04 32.72 11.11
N SER A 343 2.81 31.65 11.88
CA SER A 343 1.52 31.40 12.54
C SER A 343 1.27 32.44 13.63
N SER A 344 0.03 32.93 13.74
CA SER A 344 -0.31 33.85 14.82
C SER A 344 -0.36 33.14 16.18
N PRO A 345 -0.11 33.84 17.31
CA PRO A 345 -0.27 33.24 18.63
C PRO A 345 -1.70 32.70 18.90
N CYS A 346 -2.70 33.17 18.16
CA CYS A 346 -4.06 32.65 18.24
C CYS A 346 -4.16 31.26 17.58
N ASP A 347 -3.55 31.09 16.40
CA ASP A 347 -3.56 29.81 15.67
C ASP A 347 -2.75 28.76 16.42
N LEU A 348 -1.57 29.14 16.92
CA LEU A 348 -0.74 28.27 17.75
C LEU A 348 -1.46 27.82 19.02
N ALA A 349 -2.24 28.70 19.66
CA ALA A 349 -3.03 28.33 20.82
C ALA A 349 -4.04 27.21 20.52
N VAL A 350 -4.65 27.25 19.33
CA VAL A 350 -5.59 26.22 18.87
C VAL A 350 -4.85 24.92 18.54
N ILE A 351 -3.74 25.00 17.81
CA ILE A 351 -2.95 23.84 17.39
C ILE A 351 -2.34 23.14 18.62
N CYS A 352 -1.68 23.89 19.50
CA CYS A 352 -0.99 23.39 20.69
C CYS A 352 -1.92 23.12 21.87
N ARG A 353 -3.20 23.55 21.80
CA ARG A 353 -4.19 23.48 22.89
C ARG A 353 -3.72 24.18 24.18
N LYS A 354 -3.14 25.37 24.04
CA LYS A 354 -2.65 26.21 25.15
C LYS A 354 -3.34 27.57 25.14
N LYS A 355 -3.07 28.40 26.16
CA LYS A 355 -3.62 29.76 26.18
C LYS A 355 -2.84 30.64 25.21
N CYS A 356 -3.56 31.42 24.42
CA CYS A 356 -2.99 32.36 23.46
C CYS A 356 -1.98 33.36 24.06
N SER A 357 -2.17 33.77 25.31
CA SER A 357 -1.21 34.61 26.03
C SER A 357 0.15 33.95 26.27
N GLU A 358 0.20 32.63 26.35
CA GLU A 358 1.40 31.84 26.66
C GLU A 358 2.24 31.59 25.39
N GLU A 359 1.59 31.41 24.24
CA GLU A 359 2.26 31.09 22.95
C GLU A 359 3.05 32.24 22.35
N ARG A 360 2.68 33.50 22.66
CA ARG A 360 3.40 34.67 22.13
C ARG A 360 4.88 34.67 22.49
N HIS A 361 5.25 34.10 23.64
CA HIS A 361 6.65 34.03 24.06
C HIS A 361 7.50 33.22 23.08
N LEU A 362 6.90 32.20 22.47
CA LEU A 362 7.57 31.27 21.57
C LEU A 362 7.65 31.83 20.14
N CYS A 363 6.72 32.71 19.76
CA CYS A 363 6.85 33.49 18.52
C CYS A 363 8.09 34.41 18.51
N ASN A 364 8.64 34.77 19.67
CA ASN A 364 9.88 35.56 19.76
C ASN A 364 11.16 34.71 19.57
N LYS A 365 11.04 33.40 19.27
CA LYS A 365 12.18 32.54 18.91
C LYS A 365 12.95 33.11 17.72
N PHE A 366 12.27 33.80 16.82
CA PHE A 366 12.86 34.48 15.68
C PHE A 366 13.03 35.97 16.00
N HIS A 367 14.26 36.47 15.99
CA HIS A 367 14.52 37.89 16.22
C HIS A 367 14.13 38.71 14.99
N ASP A 368 13.39 39.82 15.19
CA ASP A 368 12.96 40.71 14.10
C ASP A 368 14.16 41.26 13.28
N GLU A 369 15.34 41.38 13.89
CA GLU A 369 16.60 41.79 13.24
C GLU A 369 17.08 40.76 12.19
N ASP A 370 16.94 39.46 12.49
CA ASP A 370 17.31 38.37 11.59
C ASP A 370 16.34 38.29 10.39
N ILE A 371 15.06 38.57 10.62
CA ILE A 371 14.04 38.61 9.56
C ILE A 371 14.29 39.82 8.65
N SER A 372 14.51 41.00 9.23
CA SER A 372 14.68 42.26 8.49
C SER A 372 15.98 42.29 7.66
N SER A 373 17.07 41.71 8.17
CA SER A 373 18.35 41.65 7.45
C SER A 373 18.25 40.78 6.18
N ARG A 374 17.46 39.70 6.20
CA ARG A 374 17.27 38.82 5.04
C ARG A 374 16.47 39.46 3.90
N GLU A 375 15.48 40.29 4.21
CA GLU A 375 14.71 41.00 3.19
C GLU A 375 15.58 41.96 2.36
N LEU A 376 16.64 42.50 2.97
CA LEU A 376 17.58 43.38 2.29
C LEU A 376 18.51 42.62 1.33
N ASP A 377 18.91 41.40 1.69
CA ASP A 377 19.85 40.59 0.91
C ASP A 377 19.17 39.78 -0.21
N ASN A 378 17.88 39.45 -0.05
CA ASN A 378 17.10 38.72 -1.04
C ASN A 378 15.84 39.51 -1.44
N PRO A 379 15.91 40.39 -2.48
CA PRO A 379 14.70 40.99 -3.03
C PRO A 379 13.73 39.87 -3.42
N PRO A 380 12.41 40.07 -3.27
CA PRO A 380 11.40 39.02 -3.40
C PRO A 380 11.53 38.36 -4.76
N ARG A 381 12.25 37.22 -4.79
CA ARG A 381 12.15 36.28 -5.89
C ARG A 381 10.70 35.84 -5.83
N HIS A 382 9.97 35.95 -6.94
CA HIS A 382 8.70 35.27 -7.07
C HIS A 382 8.94 33.79 -6.76
N VAL A 383 8.67 33.39 -5.53
CA VAL A 383 8.71 31.99 -5.11
C VAL A 383 7.52 31.36 -5.80
N ILE A 384 7.76 30.87 -7.00
CA ILE A 384 6.87 29.92 -7.65
C ILE A 384 6.76 28.77 -6.64
N PRO A 385 5.55 28.40 -6.18
CA PRO A 385 5.39 27.31 -5.22
C PRO A 385 6.16 26.09 -5.73
N VAL A 386 6.91 25.43 -4.84
CA VAL A 386 7.83 24.31 -5.08
C VAL A 386 7.10 23.03 -5.54
N PHE A 387 5.92 23.16 -6.14
CA PHE A 387 5.15 22.12 -6.83
C PHE A 387 5.02 22.38 -8.34
N ARG A 388 6.10 22.84 -8.99
CA ARG A 388 6.27 22.65 -10.42
C ARG A 388 7.62 22.02 -10.68
N GLU A 389 7.64 20.68 -10.73
CA GLU A 389 8.51 20.03 -11.69
C GLU A 389 8.21 20.66 -13.07
N PRO A 390 9.21 21.12 -13.83
CA PRO A 390 9.01 21.36 -15.24
C PRO A 390 8.70 19.99 -15.84
N ILE A 391 7.43 19.70 -16.09
CA ILE A 391 7.05 18.61 -16.98
C ILE A 391 7.80 18.90 -18.28
N LEU A 392 8.79 18.06 -18.59
CA LEU A 392 9.48 18.04 -19.86
C LEU A 392 8.38 17.85 -20.92
N LEU A 393 7.93 18.96 -21.51
CA LEU A 393 6.86 18.99 -22.51
C LEU A 393 7.15 18.02 -23.67
N GLU A 394 8.43 17.77 -23.95
CA GLU A 394 8.88 16.80 -24.94
C GLU A 394 8.50 15.35 -24.60
N GLN A 395 8.60 14.91 -23.35
CA GLN A 395 8.20 13.56 -22.94
C GLN A 395 6.68 13.40 -22.89
N SER A 396 5.96 14.46 -22.51
CA SER A 396 4.49 14.43 -22.51
C SER A 396 3.90 14.33 -23.92
N MET A 397 4.52 14.95 -24.93
CA MET A 397 4.09 14.77 -26.32
C MET A 397 4.32 13.36 -26.83
N THR A 398 5.45 12.72 -26.48
CA THR A 398 5.73 11.34 -26.91
C THR A 398 4.73 10.35 -26.31
N ILE A 399 4.34 10.57 -25.05
CA ILE A 399 3.31 9.75 -24.38
C ILE A 399 1.93 9.94 -25.01
N ILE A 400 1.58 11.18 -25.38
CA ILE A 400 0.31 11.47 -26.07
C ILE A 400 0.31 10.84 -27.48
N GLU A 401 1.40 10.96 -28.24
CA GLU A 401 1.55 10.32 -29.56
C GLU A 401 1.45 8.79 -29.46
N LEU A 402 2.13 8.16 -28.50
CA LEU A 402 2.04 6.73 -28.26
C LEU A 402 0.62 6.30 -27.86
N SER A 403 -0.05 7.08 -27.00
CA SER A 403 -1.44 6.80 -26.59
C SER A 403 -2.41 6.89 -27.77
N ILE A 404 -2.25 7.88 -28.66
CA ILE A 404 -3.05 8.02 -29.88
C ILE A 404 -2.78 6.85 -30.83
N GLN A 405 -1.53 6.44 -31.03
CA GLN A 405 -1.17 5.29 -31.87
C GLN A 405 -1.77 3.98 -31.31
N SER A 406 -1.68 3.75 -30.00
CA SER A 406 -2.31 2.60 -29.35
C SER A 406 -3.84 2.60 -29.50
N MET A 407 -4.48 3.77 -29.40
CA MET A 407 -5.93 3.88 -29.61
C MET A 407 -6.33 3.59 -31.06
N ILE A 408 -5.55 4.06 -32.04
CA ILE A 408 -5.75 3.75 -33.47
C ILE A 408 -5.59 2.25 -33.74
N ILE A 409 -4.57 1.60 -33.15
CA ILE A 409 -4.36 0.15 -33.29
C ILE A 409 -5.55 -0.59 -32.68
N TRP A 410 -5.96 -0.23 -31.46
CA TRP A 410 -7.10 -0.86 -30.79
C TRP A 410 -8.38 -0.75 -31.63
N MET A 411 -8.68 0.43 -32.18
CA MET A 411 -9.85 0.64 -33.06
C MET A 411 -9.80 -0.20 -34.35
N LYS A 412 -8.61 -0.35 -34.95
CA LYS A 412 -8.42 -1.22 -36.13
C LYS A 412 -8.65 -2.69 -35.78
N THR A 413 -8.11 -3.14 -34.65
CA THR A 413 -8.27 -4.53 -34.19
C THR A 413 -9.72 -4.85 -33.83
N THR A 414 -10.43 -3.94 -33.15
CA THR A 414 -11.86 -4.13 -32.85
C THR A 414 -12.71 -4.16 -34.10
N ALA A 415 -12.44 -3.30 -35.09
CA ALA A 415 -13.13 -3.33 -36.38
C ALA A 415 -12.92 -4.68 -37.10
N GLN A 416 -11.70 -5.21 -37.09
CA GLN A 416 -11.37 -6.49 -37.72
C GLN A 416 -12.01 -7.69 -37.01
N ILE A 417 -12.05 -7.68 -35.68
CA ILE A 417 -12.77 -8.70 -34.89
C ILE A 417 -14.26 -8.66 -35.21
N PHE A 418 -14.85 -7.46 -35.30
CA PHE A 418 -16.27 -7.30 -35.62
C PHE A 418 -16.59 -7.81 -37.03
N GLU A 419 -15.73 -7.56 -38.02
CA GLU A 419 -15.86 -8.10 -39.38
C GLU A 419 -15.82 -9.63 -39.39
N CYS A 420 -14.87 -10.24 -38.66
CA CYS A 420 -14.77 -11.69 -38.51
C CYS A 420 -16.01 -12.30 -37.84
N CYS A 421 -16.49 -11.70 -36.75
CA CYS A 421 -17.70 -12.15 -36.06
C CYS A 421 -18.94 -12.04 -36.94
N LEU A 422 -19.10 -10.94 -37.68
CA LEU A 422 -20.23 -10.74 -38.59
C LEU A 422 -20.21 -11.80 -39.71
N ARG A 423 -19.03 -12.10 -40.25
CA ARG A 423 -18.85 -13.14 -41.28
C ARG A 423 -19.20 -14.53 -40.76
N ALA A 424 -18.74 -14.88 -39.56
CA ALA A 424 -19.07 -16.15 -38.92
C ALA A 424 -20.58 -16.29 -38.63
N ILE A 425 -21.24 -15.20 -38.20
CA ILE A 425 -22.69 -15.17 -38.00
C ILE A 425 -23.43 -15.36 -39.33
N ILE A 426 -23.01 -14.70 -40.41
CA ILE A 426 -23.61 -14.86 -41.75
C ILE A 426 -23.45 -16.31 -42.24
N GLU A 427 -22.26 -16.91 -42.07
CA GLU A 427 -22.00 -18.30 -42.46
C GLU A 427 -22.84 -19.30 -41.64
N ALA A 428 -22.97 -19.07 -40.33
CA ALA A 428 -23.81 -19.88 -39.44
C ALA A 428 -25.32 -19.76 -39.79
N LEU A 429 -25.80 -18.55 -40.07
CA LEU A 429 -27.19 -18.33 -40.48
C LEU A 429 -27.48 -18.94 -41.86
N ALA A 430 -26.52 -18.91 -42.78
CA ALA A 430 -26.63 -19.55 -44.09
C ALA A 430 -26.66 -21.08 -43.99
N THR A 431 -26.05 -21.68 -42.96
CA THR A 431 -26.12 -23.13 -42.72
C THR A 431 -27.41 -23.54 -42.01
N TRP A 432 -27.96 -22.69 -41.14
CA TRP A 432 -29.16 -23.01 -40.36
C TRP A 432 -30.48 -22.74 -41.09
N CYS A 433 -30.50 -21.76 -42.00
CA CYS A 433 -31.71 -21.42 -42.74
C CYS A 433 -31.61 -21.94 -44.18
N TYR A 434 -32.33 -23.02 -44.50
CA TYR A 434 -32.60 -23.48 -45.86
C TYR A 434 -33.58 -22.52 -46.58
N VAL A 435 -33.29 -21.22 -46.54
CA VAL A 435 -34.09 -20.13 -47.11
C VAL A 435 -33.32 -19.57 -48.31
N PRO A 436 -33.97 -19.32 -49.47
CA PRO A 436 -33.26 -18.84 -50.65
C PRO A 436 -32.54 -17.51 -50.35
N ALA A 437 -31.25 -17.44 -50.67
CA ALA A 437 -30.30 -16.38 -50.33
C ALA A 437 -30.66 -14.94 -50.81
N ILE A 438 -31.83 -14.75 -51.42
CA ILE A 438 -32.23 -13.50 -52.07
C ILE A 438 -32.94 -12.54 -51.11
N GLU A 439 -33.63 -13.02 -50.05
CA GLU A 439 -34.36 -12.12 -49.13
C GLU A 439 -33.56 -11.68 -47.89
N ILE A 440 -32.57 -12.47 -47.43
CA ILE A 440 -31.76 -12.14 -46.24
C ILE A 440 -30.79 -10.99 -46.52
N ASN A 441 -30.27 -10.88 -47.74
CA ASN A 441 -29.35 -9.80 -48.13
C ASN A 441 -30.00 -8.41 -48.15
N SER A 442 -31.33 -8.29 -48.30
CA SER A 442 -32.01 -6.99 -48.30
C SER A 442 -32.18 -6.43 -46.88
N ILE A 443 -32.47 -7.30 -45.91
CA ILE A 443 -32.71 -6.91 -44.51
C ILE A 443 -31.38 -6.71 -43.76
N ALA A 444 -30.38 -7.56 -44.00
CA ALA A 444 -29.06 -7.43 -43.40
C ALA A 444 -28.31 -6.18 -43.89
N ASN A 445 -28.44 -5.83 -45.18
CA ASN A 445 -27.83 -4.61 -45.70
C ASN A 445 -28.50 -3.33 -45.13
N GLY A 446 -29.80 -3.32 -44.86
CA GLY A 446 -30.47 -2.16 -44.27
C GLY A 446 -30.01 -1.84 -42.84
N ALA A 447 -29.93 -2.85 -41.98
CA ALA A 447 -29.53 -2.69 -40.58
C ALA A 447 -28.01 -2.49 -40.41
N ALA A 448 -27.19 -3.18 -41.21
CA ALA A 448 -25.74 -3.01 -41.21
C ALA A 448 -25.32 -1.65 -41.77
N VAL A 449 -25.95 -1.19 -42.87
CA VAL A 449 -25.67 0.14 -43.42
C VAL A 449 -26.11 1.25 -42.46
N ALA A 450 -27.26 1.13 -41.77
CA ALA A 450 -27.66 2.11 -40.77
C ALA A 450 -26.68 2.18 -39.58
N SER A 451 -26.20 1.02 -39.10
CA SER A 451 -25.25 0.95 -37.98
C SER A 451 -23.85 1.43 -38.37
N LEU A 452 -23.36 1.07 -39.56
CA LEU A 452 -22.10 1.56 -40.12
C LEU A 452 -22.16 3.05 -40.43
N THR A 453 -23.29 3.58 -40.89
CA THR A 453 -23.47 5.02 -41.14
C THR A 453 -23.48 5.79 -39.81
N ALA A 454 -24.12 5.27 -38.76
CA ALA A 454 -24.10 5.88 -37.43
C ALA A 454 -22.69 5.90 -36.81
N LEU A 455 -21.94 4.80 -36.94
CA LEU A 455 -20.54 4.70 -36.50
C LEU A 455 -19.59 5.58 -37.33
N TYR A 456 -19.79 5.68 -38.64
CA TYR A 456 -18.99 6.51 -39.54
C TYR A 456 -19.26 8.01 -39.32
N VAL A 457 -20.53 8.41 -39.14
CA VAL A 457 -20.90 9.79 -38.81
C VAL A 457 -20.41 10.18 -37.41
N GLY A 458 -20.50 9.26 -36.43
CA GLY A 458 -19.93 9.46 -35.10
C GLY A 458 -18.41 9.58 -35.11
N GLY A 459 -17.73 8.74 -35.87
CA GLY A 459 -16.27 8.79 -36.04
C GLY A 459 -15.79 10.04 -36.78
N ALA A 460 -16.50 10.46 -37.85
CA ALA A 460 -16.20 11.69 -38.57
C ALA A 460 -16.44 12.94 -37.71
N ALA A 461 -17.48 12.96 -36.87
CA ALA A 461 -17.73 14.05 -35.93
C ALA A 461 -16.60 14.16 -34.88
N ILE A 462 -16.12 13.03 -34.35
CA ILE A 462 -14.99 12.99 -33.42
C ILE A 462 -13.69 13.45 -34.11
N ALA A 463 -13.45 13.02 -35.34
CA ALA A 463 -12.28 13.45 -36.12
C ALA A 463 -12.28 14.98 -36.37
N VAL A 464 -13.43 15.57 -36.70
CA VAL A 464 -13.57 17.02 -36.89
C VAL A 464 -13.38 17.79 -35.57
N ILE A 465 -13.83 17.23 -34.44
CA ILE A 465 -13.60 17.82 -33.11
C ILE A 465 -12.10 17.81 -32.79
N LEU A 466 -11.42 16.68 -33.02
CA LEU A 466 -9.98 16.55 -32.76
C LEU A 466 -9.15 17.45 -33.68
N GLU A 467 -9.52 17.59 -34.96
CA GLU A 467 -8.86 18.50 -35.91
C GLU A 467 -9.06 19.98 -35.52
N ARG A 468 -10.25 20.35 -35.02
CA ARG A 468 -10.51 21.69 -34.46
C ARG A 468 -9.73 21.97 -33.19
N MET A 469 -9.55 20.98 -32.32
CA MET A 469 -8.71 21.10 -31.12
C MET A 469 -7.23 21.27 -31.49
N ALA A 470 -6.74 20.53 -32.48
CA ALA A 470 -5.37 20.66 -32.98
C ALA A 470 -5.10 22.01 -33.67
N THR A 471 -6.07 22.54 -34.43
CA THR A 471 -5.95 23.88 -35.05
C THR A 471 -6.02 25.00 -34.02
N HIS A 472 -6.86 24.90 -32.98
CA HIS A 472 -6.88 25.86 -31.87
C HIS A 472 -5.55 25.87 -31.09
N ALA A 473 -4.96 24.70 -30.83
CA ALA A 473 -3.66 24.58 -30.18
C ALA A 473 -2.55 25.26 -31.01
N ASN A 474 -2.55 25.06 -32.32
CA ASN A 474 -1.57 25.70 -33.22
C ASN A 474 -1.75 27.23 -33.36
N HIS A 475 -2.98 27.73 -33.24
CA HIS A 475 -3.26 29.17 -33.33
C HIS A 475 -2.88 29.93 -32.05
N ALA A 476 -2.93 29.27 -30.89
CA ALA A 476 -2.47 29.81 -29.61
C ALA A 476 -0.94 29.97 -29.55
N ILE A 477 -0.20 29.19 -30.35
CA ILE A 477 1.28 29.17 -30.41
C ILE A 477 1.84 30.28 -31.35
N ARG A 478 1.01 30.88 -32.23
CA ARG A 478 1.48 31.79 -33.30
C ARG A 478 1.09 33.26 -33.18
N VAL A 479 0.70 33.74 -32.00
CA VAL A 479 0.50 35.20 -31.80
C VAL A 479 1.79 35.83 -31.27
N PRO A 480 2.58 36.56 -32.08
CA PRO A 480 3.63 37.43 -31.55
C PRO A 480 2.98 38.71 -30.99
N ALA A 481 3.30 39.03 -29.74
CA ALA A 481 2.99 40.31 -29.13
C ALA A 481 3.72 41.43 -29.91
N ALA A 482 2.94 42.32 -30.55
CA ALA A 482 3.44 43.53 -31.18
C ALA A 482 3.16 44.75 -30.28
N GLY A 483 4.20 45.55 -30.02
CA GLY A 483 4.16 46.86 -29.33
C GLY A 483 4.69 46.79 -27.89
N GLN A 484 5.64 47.61 -27.42
CA GLN A 484 6.13 48.92 -27.85
C GLN A 484 7.63 49.04 -27.56
N ALA A 485 8.42 49.50 -28.54
CA ALA A 485 9.79 49.93 -28.33
C ALA A 485 9.81 51.40 -27.89
N GLY A 486 10.18 51.63 -26.62
CA GLY A 486 10.53 52.94 -26.07
C GLY A 486 12.04 53.18 -26.20
N SER A 487 12.38 54.35 -26.72
CA SER A 487 13.71 54.87 -27.04
C SER A 487 14.73 54.82 -25.90
N ALA A 488 15.93 54.32 -26.20
CA ALA A 488 17.14 54.57 -25.42
C ALA A 488 18.00 55.65 -26.09
N SER A 489 18.37 56.68 -25.32
CA SER A 489 19.47 57.61 -25.61
C SER A 489 20.78 57.10 -24.98
N PRO A 490 21.95 57.32 -25.60
CA PRO A 490 23.25 56.93 -25.05
C PRO A 490 23.99 58.11 -24.38
N MET A 491 25.13 57.77 -23.75
CA MET A 491 26.15 58.62 -23.07
C MET A 491 25.92 58.78 -21.56
N CYS A 492 26.91 58.58 -20.67
CA CYS A 492 28.30 59.08 -20.73
C CYS A 492 29.34 58.19 -19.99
N ALA A 493 30.55 58.18 -20.57
CA ALA A 493 31.93 58.04 -20.05
C ALA A 493 32.25 56.97 -18.98
#